data_AF-A0A2V8CAP7-F1
#
_entry.id   AF-A0A2V8CAP7-F1
#
_cell.length_a   1.000
_cell.length_b   1.000
_cell.length_c   1.000
_cell.angle_alpha   90.00
_cell.angle_beta   90.00
_cell.angle_gamma   90.00
#
_symmetry.space_group_name_H-M   'P 1'
#
loop_
_entity.id
_entity.type
_entity.pdbx_description
1 polymer ?
#
loop_
_entity_poly.entity_id
_entity_poly.type
_entity_poly.pdbx_seq_one_letter_code
_entity_poly.pdbx_strand_id
1 'polypeptide(L)'
;MKKLLLVTAVFAAAVTVFVVLTIPPRRLTLKPIGDGSLPGILHVHTSRSDGSRSPDDIAAAAARAGLKFVVFTDHGDGTRAPDAPAYRSGVLCLDGVEISTTGGHYIALDMPAAPYPLAGEPRDVVEDVRRLGGFGIAAHPDSPKIELRWREWTAPFDGIELLNPDTSWRLLAQERGLAAKRRLLTALIDYPFRPSETIASLVQPSGALYSWQALTARRRVVAIGGVDAHANLQWRSDPGDARAGIPLPGYEASFRMMSVHATLEREFSGNAAADAGILMRAIRGGHLYTAVDGVASPPAFEFMASNERGTVHEGDELAVGGPVTLRVRSNAPAEFTTIVHDGMHALTTVRDPQDLTVHAPDKPAVYWVEIVSTGRPHPITWLRSNPIYVRGPEPLVREAARPASTVSRTIFDGSSIANWRAEHDATSLSAIDLAPIVGGHEIRFRYGLSGGSPAGQVAALVFDTPQGLEPNNRLTLVGRAERPMRVSVQLRGGNGEAAGERWQRSVFLDRVDQEKTVYFDDLMPVGATHTFKPALADIRSILFVVDTTNAKLGSSGRIWIQKAALER
;
A
#
# COMPACT_ATOMS: atom_id res chain seq x y z
N MET A 1 17.90 48.64 -26.39
CA MET A 1 16.61 48.02 -26.81
C MET A 1 16.76 47.05 -27.98
N LYS A 2 17.26 47.44 -29.17
CA LYS A 2 17.41 46.52 -30.33
C LYS A 2 18.24 45.24 -30.07
N LYS A 3 19.37 45.34 -29.36
CA LYS A 3 20.19 44.16 -28.99
C LYS A 3 19.47 43.20 -28.03
N LEU A 4 18.70 43.74 -27.07
CA LEU A 4 17.91 42.93 -26.13
C LEU A 4 16.75 42.20 -26.84
N LEU A 5 16.08 42.87 -27.77
CA LEU A 5 15.04 42.28 -28.62
C LEU A 5 15.61 41.17 -29.51
N LEU A 6 16.78 41.38 -30.12
CA LEU A 6 17.44 40.36 -30.94
C LEU A 6 17.84 39.13 -30.10
N VAL A 7 18.45 39.33 -28.93
CA VAL A 7 18.84 38.22 -28.02
C VAL A 7 17.60 37.45 -27.56
N THR A 8 16.52 38.14 -27.22
CA THR A 8 15.25 37.50 -26.81
C THR A 8 14.65 36.70 -27.97
N ALA A 9 14.67 37.23 -29.20
CA ALA A 9 14.16 36.54 -30.38
C ALA A 9 14.99 35.29 -30.73
N VAL A 10 16.33 35.37 -30.65
CA VAL A 10 17.22 34.22 -30.86
C VAL A 10 17.00 33.15 -29.78
N PHE A 11 16.87 33.55 -28.51
CA PHE A 11 16.57 32.62 -27.43
C PHE A 11 15.21 31.95 -27.61
N ALA A 12 14.17 32.71 -27.97
CA ALA A 12 12.84 32.17 -28.25
C ALA A 12 12.84 31.20 -29.44
N ALA A 13 13.57 31.51 -30.51
CA ALA A 13 13.74 30.62 -31.66
C ALA A 13 14.49 29.33 -31.26
N ALA A 14 15.54 29.43 -30.46
CA ALA A 14 16.28 28.28 -29.95
C ALA A 14 15.41 27.37 -29.07
N VAL A 15 14.63 27.94 -28.15
CA VAL A 15 13.65 27.19 -27.33
C VAL A 15 12.58 26.55 -28.22
N THR A 16 12.08 27.26 -29.23
CA THR A 16 11.07 26.73 -30.17
C THR A 16 11.62 25.54 -30.94
N VAL A 17 12.83 25.65 -31.51
CA VAL A 17 13.48 24.54 -32.22
C VAL A 17 13.74 23.37 -31.27
N PHE A 18 14.20 23.64 -30.04
CA PHE A 18 14.42 22.61 -29.03
C PHE A 18 13.13 21.84 -28.71
N VAL A 19 12.05 22.54 -28.35
CA VAL A 19 10.73 21.93 -28.08
C VAL A 19 10.25 21.12 -29.28
N VAL A 20 10.32 21.66 -30.50
CA VAL A 20 9.89 20.92 -31.71
C VAL A 20 10.65 19.61 -31.90
N LEU A 21 11.92 19.56 -31.48
CA LEU A 21 12.77 18.37 -31.58
C LEU A 21 12.62 17.39 -30.42
N THR A 22 12.23 17.85 -29.23
CA THR A 22 12.21 17.02 -28.00
C THR A 22 10.81 16.63 -27.53
N ILE A 23 9.78 17.40 -27.92
CA ILE A 23 8.42 17.22 -27.42
C ILE A 23 7.92 15.80 -27.67
N PRO A 24 7.40 15.09 -26.65
CA PRO A 24 6.95 13.72 -26.81
C PRO A 24 5.85 13.64 -27.86
N PRO A 25 5.77 12.58 -28.67
CA PRO A 25 4.74 12.45 -29.71
C PRO A 25 3.35 12.57 -29.10
N ARG A 26 2.40 13.15 -29.85
CA ARG A 26 1.00 13.23 -29.40
C ARG A 26 0.49 11.83 -29.12
N ARG A 27 -0.37 11.70 -28.10
CA ARG A 27 -1.07 10.44 -27.85
C ARG A 27 -1.87 10.03 -29.09
N LEU A 28 -1.95 8.74 -29.34
CA LEU A 28 -2.76 8.20 -30.41
C LEU A 28 -4.24 8.27 -30.01
N THR A 29 -5.08 8.81 -30.88
CA THR A 29 -6.52 8.83 -30.67
C THR A 29 -7.12 7.55 -31.23
N LEU A 30 -7.67 6.72 -30.36
CA LEU A 30 -8.22 5.42 -30.73
C LEU A 30 -9.71 5.53 -31.00
N LYS A 31 -10.23 4.63 -31.83
CA LYS A 31 -11.67 4.47 -32.01
C LYS A 31 -12.24 3.90 -30.70
N PRO A 32 -13.26 4.54 -30.09
CA PRO A 32 -13.93 3.97 -28.93
C PRO A 32 -14.57 2.64 -29.32
N ILE A 33 -14.18 1.58 -28.62
CA ILE A 33 -14.86 0.29 -28.64
C ILE A 33 -15.37 0.09 -27.22
N GLY A 34 -16.65 -0.23 -27.05
CA GLY A 34 -17.19 -0.48 -25.72
C GLY A 34 -16.63 -1.79 -25.18
N ASP A 35 -16.01 -1.73 -24.01
CA ASP A 35 -15.60 -2.89 -23.21
C ASP A 35 -16.39 -3.01 -21.88
N GLY A 36 -17.32 -2.08 -21.64
CA GLY A 36 -18.13 -2.05 -20.42
C GLY A 36 -17.38 -1.58 -19.17
N SER A 37 -16.12 -1.16 -19.31
CA SER A 37 -15.32 -0.66 -18.20
C SER A 37 -15.62 0.81 -17.90
N LEU A 38 -15.43 1.18 -16.64
CA LEU A 38 -15.62 2.53 -16.15
C LEU A 38 -14.25 3.16 -15.82
N PRO A 39 -13.84 4.27 -16.48
CA PRO A 39 -12.54 4.88 -16.21
C PRO A 39 -12.57 5.70 -14.91
N GLY A 40 -11.52 5.59 -14.12
CA GLY A 40 -11.30 6.38 -12.91
C GLY A 40 -9.84 6.44 -12.53
N ILE A 41 -9.57 6.87 -11.30
CA ILE A 41 -8.21 7.01 -10.79
C ILE A 41 -8.16 6.75 -9.28
N LEU A 42 -7.03 6.19 -8.84
CA LEU A 42 -6.75 5.90 -7.44
C LEU A 42 -5.47 6.62 -7.00
N HIS A 43 -5.27 6.69 -5.68
CA HIS A 43 -4.12 7.30 -5.03
C HIS A 43 -3.98 8.80 -5.35
N VAL A 44 -4.84 9.61 -4.75
CA VAL A 44 -4.92 11.05 -5.01
C VAL A 44 -4.95 11.81 -3.69
N HIS A 45 -4.05 12.80 -3.56
CA HIS A 45 -3.92 13.62 -2.36
C HIS A 45 -4.67 14.93 -2.56
N THR A 46 -5.37 15.37 -1.53
CA THR A 46 -6.14 16.61 -1.50
C THR A 46 -5.47 17.62 -0.57
N SER A 47 -6.06 18.82 -0.47
CA SER A 47 -5.63 19.84 0.48
C SER A 47 -5.90 19.48 1.95
N ARG A 48 -6.36 18.26 2.24
CA ARG A 48 -6.54 17.74 3.61
C ARG A 48 -5.24 17.16 4.17
N SER A 49 -4.34 16.66 3.33
CA SER A 49 -2.94 16.41 3.68
C SER A 49 -2.03 17.43 3.00
N ASP A 50 -1.54 17.09 1.82
CA ASP A 50 -0.39 17.73 1.17
C ASP A 50 -0.57 17.90 -0.35
N GLY A 51 -1.75 17.57 -0.86
CA GLY A 51 -2.22 17.99 -2.17
C GLY A 51 -2.55 19.49 -2.20
N SER A 52 -2.47 20.12 -3.38
CA SER A 52 -2.66 21.57 -3.50
C SER A 52 -4.12 22.03 -3.71
N ARG A 53 -5.08 21.10 -3.84
CA ARG A 53 -6.46 21.41 -4.23
C ARG A 53 -7.51 20.70 -3.39
N SER A 54 -8.69 21.31 -3.31
CA SER A 54 -9.84 20.73 -2.61
C SER A 54 -10.37 19.48 -3.33
N PRO A 55 -11.07 18.58 -2.62
CA PRO A 55 -11.76 17.44 -3.25
C PRO A 55 -12.67 17.84 -4.42
N ASP A 56 -13.37 18.99 -4.33
CA ASP A 56 -14.28 19.47 -5.39
C ASP A 56 -13.52 19.91 -6.65
N ASP A 57 -12.40 20.63 -6.49
CA ASP A 57 -11.53 21.04 -7.60
C ASP A 57 -10.92 19.83 -8.31
N ILE A 58 -10.50 18.84 -7.54
CA ILE A 58 -9.90 17.60 -8.05
C ILE A 58 -10.96 16.80 -8.80
N ALA A 59 -12.17 16.64 -8.25
CA ALA A 59 -13.27 15.97 -8.93
C ALA A 59 -13.66 16.70 -10.23
N ALA A 60 -13.64 18.03 -10.26
CA ALA A 60 -13.86 18.79 -11.49
C ALA A 60 -12.74 18.55 -12.53
N ALA A 61 -11.48 18.42 -12.10
CA ALA A 61 -10.37 18.03 -12.99
C ALA A 61 -10.54 16.61 -13.55
N ALA A 62 -10.98 15.67 -12.72
CA ALA A 62 -11.29 14.30 -13.13
C ALA A 62 -12.44 14.27 -14.16
N ALA A 63 -13.50 15.05 -13.93
CA ALA A 63 -14.62 15.18 -14.87
C ALA A 63 -14.15 15.69 -16.25
N ARG A 64 -13.29 16.73 -16.28
CA ARG A 64 -12.70 17.25 -17.53
C ARG A 64 -11.77 16.27 -18.23
N ALA A 65 -11.12 15.39 -17.46
CA ALA A 65 -10.31 14.29 -18.00
C ALA A 65 -11.17 13.12 -18.51
N GLY A 66 -12.48 13.10 -18.23
CA GLY A 66 -13.40 12.04 -18.67
C GLY A 66 -13.54 10.88 -17.67
N LEU A 67 -12.92 11.00 -16.49
CA LEU A 67 -13.01 10.00 -15.42
C LEU A 67 -14.40 10.01 -14.77
N LYS A 68 -14.80 8.87 -14.22
CA LYS A 68 -16.11 8.63 -13.60
C LYS A 68 -16.03 8.34 -12.11
N PHE A 69 -14.85 7.99 -11.61
CA PHE A 69 -14.57 7.93 -10.19
C PHE A 69 -13.16 8.42 -9.84
N VAL A 70 -12.98 8.85 -8.59
CA VAL A 70 -11.69 9.21 -7.98
C VAL A 70 -11.66 8.64 -6.57
N VAL A 71 -10.54 8.03 -6.19
CA VAL A 71 -10.29 7.59 -4.81
C VAL A 71 -9.23 8.49 -4.17
N PHE A 72 -9.65 9.28 -3.18
CA PHE A 72 -8.73 10.11 -2.38
C PHE A 72 -8.06 9.26 -1.32
N THR A 73 -6.79 9.55 -1.03
CA THR A 73 -5.96 8.79 -0.09
C THR A 73 -5.04 9.74 0.68
N ASP A 74 -5.60 10.82 1.22
CA ASP A 74 -4.84 11.77 2.05
C ASP A 74 -4.07 11.05 3.18
N HIS A 75 -2.88 11.56 3.51
CA HIS A 75 -2.07 11.01 4.60
C HIS A 75 -2.83 11.03 5.94
N GLY A 76 -2.75 9.93 6.69
CA GLY A 76 -3.35 9.84 8.02
C GLY A 76 -3.07 8.53 8.74
N ASP A 77 -3.61 8.43 9.96
CA ASP A 77 -3.47 7.25 10.84
C ASP A 77 -4.73 6.38 10.88
N GLY A 78 -5.68 6.64 9.97
CA GLY A 78 -6.98 5.94 9.89
C GLY A 78 -8.00 6.33 10.97
N THR A 79 -7.69 7.21 11.93
CA THR A 79 -8.63 7.55 13.01
C THR A 79 -9.68 8.59 12.62
N ARG A 80 -9.44 9.33 11.53
CA ARG A 80 -10.42 10.24 10.93
C ARG A 80 -11.55 9.41 10.31
N ALA A 81 -12.80 9.77 10.57
CA ALA A 81 -13.92 9.19 9.86
C ALA A 81 -13.82 9.51 8.36
N PRO A 82 -13.89 8.49 7.47
CA PRO A 82 -13.94 8.74 6.04
C PRO A 82 -15.22 9.49 5.69
N ASP A 83 -15.14 10.40 4.73
CA ASP A 83 -16.32 11.01 4.15
C ASP A 83 -17.19 9.95 3.48
N ALA A 84 -18.51 10.10 3.60
CA ALA A 84 -19.43 9.27 2.85
C ALA A 84 -19.19 9.46 1.33
N PRO A 85 -19.32 8.37 0.53
CA PRO A 85 -19.21 8.48 -0.92
C PRO A 85 -20.17 9.54 -1.47
N ALA A 86 -19.67 10.36 -2.39
CA ALA A 86 -20.44 11.45 -2.96
C ALA A 86 -20.10 11.67 -4.44
N TYR A 87 -21.11 12.06 -5.23
CA TYR A 87 -20.86 12.60 -6.55
C TYR A 87 -20.42 14.06 -6.45
N ARG A 88 -19.23 14.37 -6.94
CA ARG A 88 -18.71 15.74 -7.06
C ARG A 88 -18.42 16.00 -8.52
N SER A 89 -19.00 17.05 -9.11
CA SER A 89 -18.88 17.34 -10.54
C SER A 89 -19.23 16.15 -11.47
N GLY A 90 -20.18 15.30 -11.06
CA GLY A 90 -20.58 14.10 -11.80
C GLY A 90 -19.61 12.92 -11.70
N VAL A 91 -18.60 12.99 -10.84
CA VAL A 91 -17.60 11.94 -10.58
C VAL A 91 -17.86 11.33 -9.20
N LEU A 92 -17.88 10.01 -9.11
CA LEU A 92 -18.02 9.31 -7.83
C LEU A 92 -16.70 9.43 -7.03
N CYS A 93 -16.75 10.07 -5.88
CA CYS A 93 -15.60 10.25 -5.01
C CYS A 93 -15.68 9.33 -3.80
N LEU A 94 -14.61 8.55 -3.57
CA LEU A 94 -14.42 7.72 -2.38
C LEU A 94 -13.26 8.29 -1.54
N ASP A 95 -13.35 8.12 -0.23
CA ASP A 95 -12.36 8.59 0.74
C ASP A 95 -11.68 7.39 1.40
N GLY A 96 -10.37 7.28 1.19
CA GLY A 96 -9.47 6.33 1.84
C GLY A 96 -8.37 7.07 2.60
N VAL A 97 -7.36 6.33 3.05
CA VAL A 97 -6.22 6.89 3.78
C VAL A 97 -4.93 6.24 3.33
N GLU A 98 -3.87 7.03 3.17
CA GLU A 98 -2.51 6.51 3.04
C GLU A 98 -1.80 6.60 4.41
N ILE A 99 -1.41 5.44 4.94
CA ILE A 99 -0.83 5.26 6.26
C ILE A 99 0.68 5.11 6.14
N SER A 100 1.44 5.94 6.86
CA SER A 100 2.89 5.80 6.98
C SER A 100 3.24 4.75 8.03
N THR A 101 3.97 3.70 7.61
CA THR A 101 4.49 2.65 8.49
C THR A 101 6.01 2.75 8.61
N THR A 102 6.64 1.97 9.48
CA THR A 102 8.11 1.90 9.57
C THR A 102 8.75 1.20 8.36
N GLY A 103 7.95 0.55 7.51
CA GLY A 103 8.39 -0.23 6.35
C GLY A 103 7.73 0.19 5.03
N GLY A 104 7.31 1.46 4.91
CA GLY A 104 6.73 2.05 3.70
C GLY A 104 5.30 2.55 3.90
N HIS A 105 4.68 3.04 2.84
CA HIS A 105 3.29 3.49 2.88
C HIS A 105 2.29 2.40 2.53
N TYR A 106 1.10 2.52 3.10
CA TYR A 106 0.01 1.56 2.94
C TYR A 106 -1.32 2.28 2.76
N ILE A 107 -2.00 2.05 1.65
CA ILE A 107 -3.33 2.63 1.42
C ILE A 107 -4.39 1.69 2.00
N ALA A 108 -5.34 2.24 2.74
CA ALA A 108 -6.53 1.54 3.21
C ALA A 108 -7.79 2.17 2.60
N LEU A 109 -8.57 1.36 1.89
CA LEU A 109 -9.86 1.72 1.28
C LEU A 109 -11.01 0.98 1.99
N ASP A 110 -12.22 1.52 1.89
CA ASP A 110 -13.46 0.85 2.36
C ASP A 110 -13.33 0.34 3.81
N MET A 111 -12.79 1.21 4.66
CA MET A 111 -12.47 0.94 6.06
C MET A 111 -13.15 2.00 6.94
N PRO A 112 -13.81 1.62 8.05
CA PRO A 112 -14.32 2.58 9.02
C PRO A 112 -13.17 3.29 9.76
N ALA A 113 -13.50 4.34 10.51
CA ALA A 113 -12.52 4.99 11.38
C ALA A 113 -11.86 3.98 12.34
N ALA A 114 -10.54 3.97 12.38
CA ALA A 114 -9.78 3.16 13.30
C ALA A 114 -9.97 3.65 14.76
N PRO A 115 -10.11 2.74 15.74
CA PRO A 115 -10.28 3.11 17.14
C PRO A 115 -9.02 3.72 17.78
N TYR A 116 -7.86 3.58 17.11
CA TYR A 116 -6.56 4.10 17.52
C TYR A 116 -5.68 4.36 16.29
N PRO A 117 -4.60 5.16 16.41
CA PRO A 117 -3.68 5.44 15.31
C PRO A 117 -3.08 4.15 14.73
N LEU A 118 -3.28 3.91 13.44
CA LEU A 118 -2.63 2.85 12.69
C LEU A 118 -1.24 3.35 12.28
N ALA A 119 -0.22 2.83 12.94
CA ALA A 119 1.19 3.15 12.69
C ALA A 119 2.07 2.03 13.25
N GLY A 120 3.38 2.14 13.02
CA GLY A 120 4.35 1.14 13.46
C GLY A 120 4.71 0.16 12.36
N GLU A 121 4.86 -1.13 12.71
CA GLU A 121 5.28 -2.16 11.77
C GLU A 121 4.23 -2.37 10.64
N PRO A 122 4.65 -2.51 9.37
CA PRO A 122 3.72 -2.76 8.28
C PRO A 122 2.79 -3.95 8.51
N ARG A 123 3.30 -5.07 9.06
CA ARG A 123 2.48 -6.28 9.32
C ARG A 123 1.31 -6.00 10.25
N ASP A 124 1.55 -5.18 11.27
CA ASP A 124 0.55 -4.79 12.27
C ASP A 124 -0.51 -3.89 11.64
N VAL A 125 -0.11 -2.97 10.77
CA VAL A 125 -1.05 -2.11 10.03
C VAL A 125 -1.89 -2.93 9.04
N VAL A 126 -1.29 -3.88 8.30
CA VAL A 126 -2.03 -4.79 7.42
C VAL A 126 -3.05 -5.62 8.21
N GLU A 127 -2.65 -6.18 9.36
CA GLU A 127 -3.54 -6.92 10.25
C GLU A 127 -4.74 -6.05 10.70
N ASP A 128 -4.49 -4.80 11.08
CA ASP A 128 -5.53 -3.88 11.52
C ASP A 128 -6.50 -3.47 10.42
N VAL A 129 -5.98 -3.12 9.24
CA VAL A 129 -6.81 -2.78 8.07
C VAL A 129 -7.72 -3.95 7.74
N ARG A 130 -7.17 -5.18 7.71
CA ARG A 130 -7.95 -6.39 7.47
C ARG A 130 -8.99 -6.64 8.56
N ARG A 131 -8.63 -6.49 9.84
CA ARG A 131 -9.55 -6.66 10.97
C ARG A 131 -10.70 -5.67 10.94
N LEU A 132 -10.45 -4.46 10.44
CA LEU A 132 -11.46 -3.42 10.24
C LEU A 132 -12.28 -3.60 8.95
N GLY A 133 -12.02 -4.66 8.17
CA GLY A 133 -12.72 -4.96 6.93
C GLY A 133 -12.25 -4.16 5.71
N GLY A 134 -11.15 -3.40 5.84
CA GLY A 134 -10.60 -2.59 4.76
C GLY A 134 -10.03 -3.41 3.59
N PHE A 135 -9.72 -2.72 2.51
CA PHE A 135 -8.92 -3.23 1.39
C PHE A 135 -7.58 -2.50 1.38
N GLY A 136 -6.49 -3.24 1.56
CA GLY A 136 -5.19 -2.64 1.80
C GLY A 136 -4.18 -2.85 0.66
N ILE A 137 -3.52 -1.77 0.24
CA ILE A 137 -2.64 -1.73 -0.94
C ILE A 137 -1.23 -1.28 -0.52
N ALA A 138 -0.21 -2.05 -0.91
CA ALA A 138 1.18 -1.63 -0.82
C ALA A 138 1.43 -0.48 -1.80
N ALA A 139 1.64 0.74 -1.28
CA ALA A 139 1.82 1.96 -2.06
C ALA A 139 3.28 2.09 -2.54
N HIS A 140 3.46 2.61 -3.76
CA HIS A 140 4.74 2.91 -4.43
C HIS A 140 5.93 2.05 -3.95
N PRO A 141 5.87 0.72 -4.11
CA PRO A 141 6.88 -0.21 -3.60
C PRO A 141 8.28 -0.01 -4.21
N ASP A 142 8.39 0.73 -5.30
CA ASP A 142 9.65 1.09 -5.94
C ASP A 142 10.17 2.47 -5.54
N SER A 143 9.51 3.16 -4.60
CA SER A 143 9.86 4.54 -4.23
C SER A 143 11.36 4.64 -3.92
N PRO A 144 12.07 5.61 -4.51
CA PRO A 144 13.49 5.81 -4.24
C PRO A 144 13.80 6.23 -2.79
N LYS A 145 12.77 6.68 -2.06
CA LYS A 145 12.81 7.07 -0.66
C LYS A 145 12.51 5.86 0.23
N ILE A 146 13.44 5.50 1.11
CA ILE A 146 13.36 4.26 1.90
C ILE A 146 12.20 4.27 2.92
N GLU A 147 11.84 5.46 3.37
CA GLU A 147 10.73 5.73 4.29
C GLU A 147 9.36 5.52 3.64
N LEU A 148 9.25 5.76 2.33
CA LEU A 148 8.02 5.58 1.55
C LEU A 148 7.92 4.16 0.99
N ARG A 149 9.07 3.58 0.62
CA ARG A 149 9.18 2.29 -0.05
C ARG A 149 8.62 1.15 0.80
N TRP A 150 7.57 0.49 0.28
CA TRP A 150 7.09 -0.77 0.83
C TRP A 150 8.17 -1.86 0.88
N ARG A 151 8.35 -2.48 2.04
CA ARG A 151 9.38 -3.52 2.27
C ARG A 151 8.85 -4.82 2.84
N GLU A 152 7.60 -4.86 3.29
CA GLU A 152 7.06 -6.01 4.01
C GLU A 152 6.25 -6.94 3.11
N TRP A 153 6.95 -7.76 2.33
CA TRP A 153 6.36 -8.65 1.33
C TRP A 153 5.69 -9.90 1.92
N THR A 154 5.91 -10.21 3.21
CA THR A 154 5.25 -11.34 3.87
C THR A 154 3.86 -10.98 4.40
N ALA A 155 3.56 -9.69 4.56
CA ALA A 155 2.24 -9.27 5.02
C ALA A 155 1.12 -9.63 4.01
N PRO A 156 -0.06 -10.04 4.49
CA PRO A 156 -1.17 -10.45 3.63
C PRO A 156 -2.00 -9.25 3.13
N PHE A 157 -1.37 -8.26 2.50
CA PHE A 157 -2.06 -7.12 1.88
C PHE A 157 -2.83 -7.51 0.62
N ASP A 158 -3.89 -6.79 0.24
CA ASP A 158 -4.80 -7.20 -0.83
C ASP A 158 -4.35 -6.74 -2.24
N GLY A 159 -3.61 -5.63 -2.34
CA GLY A 159 -3.15 -5.09 -3.63
C GLY A 159 -1.75 -4.49 -3.62
N ILE A 160 -1.21 -4.23 -4.81
CA ILE A 160 0.08 -3.56 -5.03
C ILE A 160 -0.10 -2.48 -6.09
N GLU A 161 0.45 -1.30 -5.81
CA GLU A 161 0.60 -0.25 -6.82
C GLU A 161 1.78 -0.55 -7.75
N LEU A 162 1.52 -0.98 -8.98
CA LEU A 162 2.55 -1.34 -9.99
C LEU A 162 2.83 -0.24 -11.01
N LEU A 163 2.03 0.83 -11.01
CA LEU A 163 2.29 2.03 -11.79
C LEU A 163 2.07 3.23 -10.89
N ASN A 164 3.14 3.98 -10.65
CA ASN A 164 3.12 5.24 -9.92
C ASN A 164 3.99 6.27 -10.68
N PRO A 165 3.38 7.28 -11.33
CA PRO A 165 4.10 8.31 -12.08
C PRO A 165 5.04 9.16 -11.21
N ASP A 166 4.69 9.45 -9.94
CA ASP A 166 5.55 10.20 -9.03
C ASP A 166 6.85 9.44 -8.73
N THR A 167 6.74 8.15 -8.41
CA THR A 167 7.88 7.25 -8.26
C THR A 167 8.69 7.14 -9.54
N SER A 168 8.04 7.03 -10.70
CA SER A 168 8.71 6.86 -12.00
C SER A 168 9.68 8.01 -12.32
N TRP A 169 9.27 9.27 -12.16
CA TRP A 169 10.18 10.39 -12.45
C TRP A 169 11.29 10.51 -11.39
N ARG A 170 11.01 10.17 -10.13
CA ARG A 170 12.03 10.20 -9.06
C ARG A 170 13.09 9.11 -9.24
N LEU A 171 12.72 7.93 -9.73
CA LEU A 171 13.68 6.89 -10.11
C LEU A 171 14.62 7.42 -11.19
N LEU A 172 14.06 8.02 -12.25
CA LEU A 172 14.86 8.66 -13.31
C LEU A 172 15.75 9.79 -12.76
N ALA A 173 15.30 10.53 -11.74
CA ALA A 173 16.10 11.58 -11.10
C ALA A 173 17.29 11.04 -10.28
N GLN A 174 17.20 9.81 -9.77
CA GLN A 174 18.31 9.14 -9.09
C GLN A 174 19.28 8.42 -10.04
N GLU A 175 18.89 8.17 -11.28
CA GLU A 175 19.76 7.54 -12.27
C GLU A 175 21.04 8.35 -12.51
N ARG A 176 22.18 7.65 -12.45
CA ARG A 176 23.48 8.25 -12.75
C ARG A 176 23.67 8.32 -14.26
N GLY A 177 23.51 9.51 -14.84
CA GLY A 177 23.85 9.71 -16.25
C GLY A 177 23.42 11.06 -16.80
N LEU A 178 24.10 11.51 -17.86
CA LEU A 178 23.70 12.69 -18.62
C LEU A 178 22.39 12.48 -19.39
N ALA A 179 22.07 11.24 -19.79
CA ALA A 179 20.85 10.92 -20.53
C ALA A 179 19.59 11.14 -19.68
N ALA A 180 19.54 10.60 -18.45
CA ALA A 180 18.42 10.79 -17.52
C ALA A 180 18.21 12.27 -17.17
N LYS A 181 19.30 13.00 -16.86
CA LYS A 181 19.25 14.45 -16.60
C LYS A 181 18.73 15.24 -17.80
N ARG A 182 19.15 14.88 -19.02
CA ARG A 182 18.63 15.47 -20.25
C ARG A 182 17.13 15.20 -20.42
N ARG A 183 16.67 13.96 -20.19
CA ARG A 183 15.25 13.57 -20.28
C ARG A 183 14.37 14.33 -19.28
N LEU A 184 14.85 14.55 -18.06
CA LEU A 184 14.13 15.37 -17.07
C LEU A 184 14.11 16.86 -17.44
N LEU A 185 15.22 17.40 -17.95
CA LEU A 185 15.27 18.78 -18.41
C LEU A 185 14.35 19.01 -19.62
N THR A 186 14.35 18.09 -20.59
CA THR A 186 13.43 18.14 -21.74
C THR A 186 11.98 18.06 -21.26
N ALA A 187 11.67 17.15 -20.34
CA ALA A 187 10.33 17.03 -19.78
C ALA A 187 9.86 18.32 -19.09
N LEU A 188 10.72 19.01 -18.34
CA LEU A 188 10.37 20.30 -17.73
C LEU A 188 10.02 21.36 -18.78
N ILE A 189 10.75 21.38 -19.90
CA ILE A 189 10.54 22.32 -21.02
C ILE A 189 9.28 21.96 -21.82
N ASP A 190 9.03 20.66 -22.04
CA ASP A 190 7.95 20.15 -22.89
C ASP A 190 6.60 20.08 -22.17
N TYR A 191 6.61 20.02 -20.83
CA TYR A 191 5.42 19.89 -19.99
C TYR A 191 4.31 20.91 -20.31
N PRO A 192 4.58 22.23 -20.46
CA PRO A 192 3.52 23.20 -20.75
C PRO A 192 2.84 22.98 -22.12
N PHE A 193 3.48 22.27 -23.05
CA PHE A 193 3.00 22.07 -24.41
C PHE A 193 2.25 20.75 -24.60
N ARG A 194 2.72 19.68 -23.93
CA ARG A 194 2.09 18.34 -23.93
C ARG A 194 2.21 17.70 -22.54
N PRO A 195 1.42 18.15 -21.55
CA PRO A 195 1.66 17.77 -20.16
C PRO A 195 1.41 16.27 -19.91
N SER A 196 0.31 15.70 -20.42
CA SER A 196 -0.02 14.28 -20.27
C SER A 196 1.01 13.35 -20.93
N GLU A 197 1.39 13.64 -22.17
CA GLU A 197 2.37 12.86 -22.92
C GLU A 197 3.77 13.01 -22.32
N THR A 198 4.09 14.19 -21.78
CA THR A 198 5.34 14.42 -21.04
C THR A 198 5.39 13.56 -19.78
N ILE A 199 4.35 13.54 -18.94
CA ILE A 199 4.31 12.66 -17.77
C ILE A 199 4.40 11.19 -18.19
N ALA A 200 3.65 10.77 -19.22
CA ALA A 200 3.71 9.40 -19.75
C ALA A 200 5.12 9.03 -20.22
N SER A 201 5.83 9.97 -20.86
CA SER A 201 7.20 9.77 -21.33
C SER A 201 8.22 9.58 -20.20
N LEU A 202 7.85 9.74 -18.93
CA LEU A 202 8.70 9.54 -17.75
C LEU A 202 8.41 8.23 -17.01
N VAL A 203 7.34 7.52 -17.37
CA VAL A 203 6.99 6.23 -16.77
C VAL A 203 8.15 5.25 -16.86
N GLN A 204 8.41 4.57 -15.74
CA GLN A 204 9.40 3.50 -15.65
C GLN A 204 8.70 2.16 -15.36
N PRO A 205 9.25 1.03 -15.83
CA PRO A 205 8.83 -0.28 -15.36
C PRO A 205 8.98 -0.40 -13.85
N SER A 206 8.00 -1.03 -13.19
CA SER A 206 8.04 -1.31 -11.76
C SER A 206 8.91 -2.53 -11.45
N GLY A 207 9.85 -2.38 -10.50
CA GLY A 207 10.66 -3.48 -9.97
C GLY A 207 9.82 -4.45 -9.12
N ALA A 208 8.75 -3.95 -8.50
CA ALA A 208 7.80 -4.74 -7.73
C ALA A 208 6.97 -5.73 -8.56
N LEU A 209 7.06 -5.71 -9.91
CA LEU A 209 6.43 -6.69 -10.78
C LEU A 209 6.83 -8.14 -10.41
N TYR A 210 8.11 -8.37 -10.11
CA TYR A 210 8.59 -9.70 -9.69
C TYR A 210 8.00 -10.14 -8.35
N SER A 211 7.90 -9.22 -7.38
CA SER A 211 7.26 -9.49 -6.09
C SER A 211 5.78 -9.83 -6.27
N TRP A 212 5.07 -9.09 -7.13
CA TRP A 212 3.66 -9.36 -7.44
C TRP A 212 3.48 -10.72 -8.13
N GLN A 213 4.31 -11.08 -9.12
CA GLN A 213 4.27 -12.39 -9.77
C GLN A 213 4.51 -13.54 -8.78
N ALA A 214 5.48 -13.37 -7.86
CA ALA A 214 5.75 -14.37 -6.83
C ALA A 214 4.59 -14.52 -5.84
N LEU A 215 3.92 -13.42 -5.49
CA LEU A 215 2.77 -13.43 -4.58
C LEU A 215 1.51 -14.00 -5.24
N THR A 216 1.24 -13.66 -6.50
CA THR A 216 0.08 -14.15 -7.24
C THR A 216 0.10 -15.66 -7.45
N ALA A 217 1.28 -16.29 -7.46
CA ALA A 217 1.38 -17.75 -7.43
C ALA A 217 0.77 -18.37 -6.15
N ARG A 218 0.76 -17.64 -5.03
CA ARG A 218 0.37 -18.14 -3.70
C ARG A 218 -0.97 -17.62 -3.20
N ARG A 219 -1.41 -16.44 -3.65
CA ARG A 219 -2.66 -15.80 -3.20
C ARG A 219 -3.14 -14.79 -4.22
N ARG A 220 -4.40 -14.37 -4.12
CA ARG A 220 -4.91 -13.26 -4.93
C ARG A 220 -4.26 -11.94 -4.46
N VAL A 221 -3.73 -11.17 -5.40
CA VAL A 221 -3.16 -9.85 -5.17
C VAL A 221 -3.48 -8.97 -6.36
N VAL A 222 -4.25 -7.91 -6.13
CA VAL A 222 -4.70 -7.00 -7.18
C VAL A 222 -3.55 -6.08 -7.59
N ALA A 223 -3.27 -5.98 -8.89
CA ALA A 223 -2.40 -4.96 -9.45
C ALA A 223 -3.23 -3.69 -9.70
N ILE A 224 -2.75 -2.55 -9.21
CA ILE A 224 -3.40 -1.24 -9.36
C ILE A 224 -2.38 -0.23 -9.89
N GLY A 225 -2.86 0.77 -10.64
CA GLY A 225 -2.13 2.00 -10.90
C GLY A 225 -2.69 3.15 -10.06
N GLY A 226 -1.81 3.96 -9.49
CA GLY A 226 -2.19 5.16 -8.76
C GLY A 226 -1.30 6.33 -9.17
N VAL A 227 -1.87 7.53 -9.18
CA VAL A 227 -1.17 8.72 -9.70
C VAL A 227 -0.29 9.41 -8.67
N ASP A 228 -0.59 9.20 -7.38
CA ASP A 228 0.09 9.83 -6.26
C ASP A 228 0.14 11.37 -6.41
N ALA A 229 -1.01 11.89 -6.82
CA ALA A 229 -1.13 13.25 -7.33
C ALA A 229 -1.25 14.25 -6.18
N HIS A 230 -0.20 15.04 -6.02
CA HIS A 230 -0.15 16.13 -5.05
C HIS A 230 -0.30 17.52 -5.70
N ALA A 231 0.08 17.64 -6.99
CA ALA A 231 0.30 18.92 -7.66
C ALA A 231 1.01 19.92 -6.74
N ASN A 232 2.14 19.49 -6.17
CA ASN A 232 2.88 20.20 -5.13
C ASN A 232 4.35 19.76 -5.15
N LEU A 233 5.05 20.07 -6.25
CA LEU A 233 6.48 19.77 -6.36
C LEU A 233 7.27 20.71 -5.44
N GLN A 234 7.79 20.16 -4.35
CA GLN A 234 8.61 20.89 -3.39
C GLN A 234 10.09 20.87 -3.82
N TRP A 235 10.73 22.04 -3.77
CA TRP A 235 12.17 22.19 -4.04
C TRP A 235 13.05 21.79 -2.84
N ARG A 236 12.46 21.64 -1.64
CA ARG A 236 13.10 21.17 -0.40
C ARG A 236 12.24 20.10 0.26
N SER A 237 12.90 19.16 0.93
CA SER A 237 12.39 17.82 1.29
C SER A 237 11.64 17.73 2.62
N ASP A 238 10.95 18.78 3.08
CA ASP A 238 10.16 18.69 4.32
C ASP A 238 8.67 18.46 4.01
N PRO A 239 8.14 17.24 4.27
CA PRO A 239 6.73 16.94 4.10
C PRO A 239 5.94 17.71 5.16
N GLY A 240 5.24 18.78 4.75
CA GLY A 240 4.34 19.50 5.64
C GLY A 240 4.00 20.93 5.24
N ASP A 241 4.80 21.59 4.38
CA ASP A 241 4.55 22.99 4.02
C ASP A 241 4.03 23.12 2.58
N ALA A 242 2.74 22.80 2.39
CA ALA A 242 2.05 22.86 1.11
C ALA A 242 1.99 24.29 0.49
N ARG A 243 2.47 25.32 1.20
CA ARG A 243 2.41 26.72 0.78
C ARG A 243 3.53 27.15 -0.16
N ALA A 244 4.60 26.36 -0.32
CA ALA A 244 5.81 26.75 -1.06
C ALA A 244 6.12 25.89 -2.30
N GLY A 245 5.30 24.89 -2.64
CA GLY A 245 5.55 24.03 -3.81
C GLY A 245 4.95 24.58 -5.10
N ILE A 246 5.52 24.13 -6.23
CA ILE A 246 5.03 24.47 -7.57
C ILE A 246 3.88 23.49 -7.89
N PRO A 247 2.72 23.95 -8.39
CA PRO A 247 1.57 23.10 -8.65
C PRO A 247 1.71 22.25 -9.91
N LEU A 248 2.73 21.40 -9.94
CA LEU A 248 3.17 20.58 -11.05
C LEU A 248 3.58 19.19 -10.53
N PRO A 249 3.21 18.09 -11.22
CA PRO A 249 2.24 18.04 -12.30
C PRO A 249 0.82 18.33 -11.79
N GLY A 250 0.05 19.13 -12.54
CA GLY A 250 -1.33 19.44 -12.19
C GLY A 250 -2.26 18.23 -12.33
N TYR A 251 -3.30 18.16 -11.49
CA TYR A 251 -4.24 17.04 -11.42
C TYR A 251 -4.82 16.61 -12.78
N GLU A 252 -5.34 17.55 -13.58
CA GLU A 252 -5.92 17.21 -14.90
C GLU A 252 -4.90 16.58 -15.85
N ALA A 253 -3.64 17.03 -15.82
CA ALA A 253 -2.59 16.43 -16.65
C ALA A 253 -2.29 14.99 -16.23
N SER A 254 -2.22 14.72 -14.92
CA SER A 254 -2.04 13.37 -14.38
C SER A 254 -3.23 12.47 -14.72
N PHE A 255 -4.45 12.97 -14.62
CA PHE A 255 -5.69 12.23 -14.94
C PHE A 255 -5.87 11.99 -16.44
N ARG A 256 -5.23 12.79 -17.31
CA ARG A 256 -5.19 12.55 -18.76
C ARG A 256 -4.02 11.66 -19.18
N MET A 257 -3.06 11.41 -18.28
CA MET A 257 -1.88 10.60 -18.55
C MET A 257 -2.14 9.11 -18.31
N MET A 258 -2.93 8.76 -17.31
CA MET A 258 -3.32 7.38 -17.03
C MET A 258 -4.72 7.29 -16.43
N SER A 259 -5.30 6.10 -16.51
CA SER A 259 -6.57 5.76 -15.90
C SER A 259 -6.57 4.30 -15.44
N VAL A 260 -7.45 4.02 -14.47
CA VAL A 260 -7.81 2.68 -14.05
C VAL A 260 -9.22 2.41 -14.51
N HIS A 261 -9.40 1.34 -15.27
CA HIS A 261 -10.69 0.95 -15.85
C HIS A 261 -11.26 -0.20 -15.05
N ALA A 262 -12.40 0.01 -14.39
CA ALA A 262 -13.07 -0.99 -13.57
C ALA A 262 -14.27 -1.59 -14.31
N THR A 263 -14.32 -2.91 -14.44
CA THR A 263 -15.46 -3.64 -14.98
C THR A 263 -16.47 -3.87 -13.87
N LEU A 264 -17.68 -3.33 -14.03
CA LEU A 264 -18.70 -3.34 -13.00
C LEU A 264 -19.70 -4.47 -13.25
N GLU A 265 -20.18 -5.10 -12.17
CA GLU A 265 -21.27 -6.10 -12.23
C GLU A 265 -22.61 -5.50 -12.74
N ARG A 266 -22.76 -4.18 -12.64
CA ARG A 266 -23.91 -3.41 -13.14
C ARG A 266 -23.55 -1.94 -13.26
N GLU A 267 -24.32 -1.21 -14.07
CA GLU A 267 -24.16 0.23 -14.23
C GLU A 267 -24.42 1.01 -12.93
N PHE A 268 -23.78 2.17 -12.81
CA PHE A 268 -24.04 3.09 -11.71
C PHE A 268 -25.45 3.65 -11.76
N SER A 269 -26.09 3.66 -10.60
CA SER A 269 -27.46 4.11 -10.39
C SER A 269 -27.59 5.62 -10.19
N GLY A 270 -26.48 6.31 -9.89
CA GLY A 270 -26.45 7.69 -9.40
C GLY A 270 -26.58 7.80 -7.88
N ASN A 271 -26.75 6.69 -7.16
CA ASN A 271 -26.69 6.65 -5.71
C ASN A 271 -25.26 6.38 -5.25
N ALA A 272 -24.57 7.41 -4.74
CA ALA A 272 -23.15 7.34 -4.44
C ALA A 272 -22.77 6.20 -3.47
N ALA A 273 -23.58 5.90 -2.46
CA ALA A 273 -23.29 4.83 -1.51
C ALA A 273 -23.42 3.44 -2.17
N ALA A 274 -24.49 3.21 -2.95
CA ALA A 274 -24.68 1.96 -3.66
C ALA A 274 -23.61 1.75 -4.74
N ASP A 275 -23.28 2.81 -5.47
CA ASP A 275 -22.32 2.80 -6.57
C ASP A 275 -20.88 2.64 -6.06
N ALA A 276 -20.54 3.24 -4.91
CA ALA A 276 -19.26 2.98 -4.24
C ALA A 276 -19.13 1.51 -3.82
N GLY A 277 -20.20 0.87 -3.34
CA GLY A 277 -20.20 -0.55 -3.04
C GLY A 277 -19.96 -1.42 -4.28
N ILE A 278 -20.53 -1.05 -5.43
CA ILE A 278 -20.29 -1.72 -6.72
C ILE A 278 -18.83 -1.56 -7.15
N LEU A 279 -18.30 -0.33 -7.10
CA LEU A 279 -16.91 -0.03 -7.45
C LEU A 279 -15.93 -0.78 -6.55
N MET A 280 -16.16 -0.79 -5.24
CA MET A 280 -15.28 -1.49 -4.29
C MET A 280 -15.32 -3.01 -4.49
N ARG A 281 -16.44 -3.60 -4.91
CA ARG A 281 -16.46 -5.03 -5.31
C ARG A 281 -15.59 -5.30 -6.53
N ALA A 282 -15.64 -4.44 -7.55
CA ALA A 282 -14.76 -4.56 -8.72
C ALA A 282 -13.27 -4.41 -8.34
N ILE A 283 -12.92 -3.42 -7.51
CA ILE A 283 -11.55 -3.22 -7.01
C ILE A 283 -11.06 -4.42 -6.20
N ARG A 284 -11.85 -4.89 -5.22
CA ARG A 284 -11.53 -6.05 -4.38
C ARG A 284 -11.41 -7.34 -5.20
N GLY A 285 -12.23 -7.48 -6.24
CA GLY A 285 -12.21 -8.63 -7.15
C GLY A 285 -11.03 -8.61 -8.12
N GLY A 286 -10.39 -7.46 -8.32
CA GLY A 286 -9.39 -7.27 -9.36
C GLY A 286 -9.98 -7.19 -10.77
N HIS A 287 -11.26 -6.81 -10.89
CA HIS A 287 -11.93 -6.60 -12.18
C HIS A 287 -11.56 -5.22 -12.74
N LEU A 288 -10.27 -4.99 -12.93
CA LEU A 288 -9.74 -3.75 -13.45
C LEU A 288 -8.43 -3.95 -14.20
N TYR A 289 -8.18 -3.05 -15.15
CA TYR A 289 -6.90 -2.89 -15.80
C TYR A 289 -6.41 -1.44 -15.68
N THR A 290 -5.10 -1.23 -15.81
CA THR A 290 -4.49 0.10 -15.80
C THR A 290 -4.01 0.43 -17.21
N ALA A 291 -4.23 1.67 -17.65
CA ALA A 291 -3.80 2.16 -18.96
C ALA A 291 -3.06 3.50 -18.87
N VAL A 292 -2.07 3.70 -19.74
CA VAL A 292 -1.33 4.95 -19.91
C VAL A 292 -1.90 5.75 -21.09
N ASP A 293 -2.99 6.47 -20.84
CA ASP A 293 -3.71 7.32 -21.81
C ASP A 293 -2.86 8.36 -22.53
N GLY A 294 -1.76 8.80 -21.91
CA GLY A 294 -0.78 9.69 -22.54
C GLY A 294 -0.03 9.04 -23.72
N VAL A 295 -0.16 7.73 -23.93
CA VAL A 295 0.40 7.02 -25.09
C VAL A 295 -0.66 6.83 -26.17
N ALA A 296 -1.82 6.27 -25.81
CA ALA A 296 -2.97 6.05 -26.69
C ALA A 296 -4.28 5.99 -25.87
N SER A 297 -5.37 6.59 -26.37
CA SER A 297 -6.63 6.75 -25.62
C SER A 297 -7.84 7.00 -26.54
N PRO A 298 -9.08 6.63 -26.17
CA PRO A 298 -9.42 5.82 -24.99
C PRO A 298 -9.00 4.36 -25.18
N PRO A 299 -8.47 3.69 -24.14
CA PRO A 299 -8.21 2.26 -24.18
C PRO A 299 -9.53 1.49 -24.11
N ALA A 300 -9.56 0.32 -24.74
CA ALA A 300 -10.59 -0.69 -24.55
C ALA A 300 -9.93 -2.05 -24.44
N PHE A 301 -10.31 -2.84 -23.44
CA PHE A 301 -9.67 -4.12 -23.15
C PHE A 301 -10.61 -5.13 -22.50
N GLU A 302 -10.54 -6.37 -22.96
CA GLU A 302 -11.25 -7.50 -22.39
C GLU A 302 -10.30 -8.71 -22.33
N PHE A 303 -10.19 -9.32 -21.16
CA PHE A 303 -9.42 -10.55 -20.95
C PHE A 303 -10.29 -11.62 -20.30
N MET A 304 -10.41 -12.75 -21.00
CA MET A 304 -11.26 -13.86 -20.60
C MET A 304 -10.49 -15.17 -20.65
N ALA A 305 -10.86 -16.10 -19.77
CA ALA A 305 -10.44 -17.49 -19.84
C ALA A 305 -11.66 -18.39 -19.84
N SER A 306 -11.59 -19.48 -20.61
CA SER A 306 -12.64 -20.50 -20.65
C SER A 306 -12.08 -21.91 -20.68
N ASN A 307 -12.73 -22.83 -19.99
CA ASN A 307 -12.49 -24.28 -20.06
C ASN A 307 -13.82 -25.03 -19.80
N GLU A 308 -13.78 -26.32 -19.49
CA GLU A 308 -14.99 -27.11 -19.22
C GLU A 308 -15.74 -26.68 -17.95
N ARG A 309 -15.09 -25.92 -17.06
CA ARG A 309 -15.67 -25.41 -15.80
C ARG A 309 -16.44 -24.11 -15.98
N GLY A 310 -16.24 -23.41 -17.09
CA GLY A 310 -16.93 -22.17 -17.40
C GLY A 310 -16.02 -21.11 -17.98
N THR A 311 -16.48 -19.87 -17.92
CA THR A 311 -15.81 -18.68 -18.44
C THR A 311 -15.69 -17.65 -17.34
N VAL A 312 -14.52 -17.04 -17.22
CA VAL A 312 -14.20 -16.03 -16.21
C VAL A 312 -13.43 -14.85 -16.81
N HIS A 313 -13.34 -13.75 -16.08
CA HIS A 313 -12.67 -12.52 -16.50
C HIS A 313 -11.45 -12.21 -15.62
N GLU A 314 -10.69 -11.18 -15.96
CA GLU A 314 -9.58 -10.72 -15.11
C GLU A 314 -10.01 -10.49 -13.66
N GLY A 315 -9.17 -10.94 -12.72
CA GLY A 315 -9.43 -10.93 -11.29
C GLY A 315 -10.07 -12.23 -10.75
N ASP A 316 -10.75 -13.01 -11.59
CA ASP A 316 -11.47 -14.23 -11.19
C ASP A 316 -10.59 -15.47 -11.05
N GLU A 317 -11.19 -16.52 -10.50
CA GLU A 317 -10.62 -17.86 -10.41
C GLU A 317 -11.43 -18.87 -11.24
N LEU A 318 -10.73 -19.67 -12.05
CA LEU A 318 -11.24 -20.77 -12.84
C LEU A 318 -10.70 -22.09 -12.29
N ALA A 319 -11.58 -23.04 -12.01
CA ALA A 319 -11.15 -24.37 -11.61
C ALA A 319 -10.48 -25.11 -12.77
N VAL A 320 -9.45 -25.91 -12.47
CA VAL A 320 -8.83 -26.85 -13.43
C VAL A 320 -9.88 -27.84 -13.97
N GLY A 321 -9.81 -28.14 -15.26
CA GLY A 321 -10.83 -28.89 -15.97
C GLY A 321 -10.74 -28.72 -17.49
N GLY A 322 -9.72 -29.35 -18.08
CA GLY A 322 -9.46 -29.30 -19.51
C GLY A 322 -8.59 -28.11 -19.95
N PRO A 323 -8.12 -28.12 -21.21
CA PRO A 323 -7.32 -27.03 -21.78
C PRO A 323 -8.02 -25.68 -21.65
N VAL A 324 -7.25 -24.64 -21.34
CA VAL A 324 -7.77 -23.28 -21.15
C VAL A 324 -7.65 -22.51 -22.46
N THR A 325 -8.73 -21.88 -22.88
CA THR A 325 -8.73 -20.91 -23.99
C THR A 325 -8.79 -19.51 -23.43
N LEU A 326 -7.70 -18.77 -23.62
CA LEU A 326 -7.56 -17.37 -23.26
C LEU A 326 -7.94 -16.50 -24.45
N ARG A 327 -8.75 -15.47 -24.23
CA ARG A 327 -9.10 -14.48 -25.25
C ARG A 327 -8.75 -13.09 -24.77
N VAL A 328 -8.00 -12.36 -25.59
CA VAL A 328 -7.63 -10.97 -25.35
C VAL A 328 -8.20 -10.13 -26.48
N ARG A 329 -9.07 -9.18 -26.16
CA ARG A 329 -9.57 -8.19 -27.13
C ARG A 329 -9.13 -6.81 -26.70
N SER A 330 -8.66 -6.01 -27.66
CA SER A 330 -8.26 -4.64 -27.38
C SER A 330 -8.37 -3.75 -28.61
N ASN A 331 -8.34 -2.44 -28.42
CA ASN A 331 -8.18 -1.46 -29.51
C ASN A 331 -6.72 -1.02 -29.70
N ALA A 332 -5.76 -1.88 -29.35
CA ALA A 332 -4.34 -1.58 -29.48
C ALA A 332 -3.95 -1.18 -30.93
N PRO A 333 -3.14 -0.14 -31.11
CA PRO A 333 -2.50 0.17 -32.40
C PRO A 333 -1.69 -1.00 -32.95
N ALA A 334 -1.62 -1.10 -34.28
CA ALA A 334 -0.91 -2.19 -34.97
C ALA A 334 0.59 -2.25 -34.62
N GLU A 335 1.18 -1.12 -34.23
CA GLU A 335 2.57 -1.10 -33.81
C GLU A 335 2.83 -1.71 -32.44
N PHE A 336 1.80 -1.85 -31.59
CA PHE A 336 1.90 -2.36 -30.21
C PHE A 336 2.00 -3.89 -30.17
N THR A 337 2.59 -4.40 -29.09
CA THR A 337 2.81 -5.81 -28.85
C THR A 337 2.03 -6.25 -27.62
N THR A 338 1.15 -7.23 -27.79
CA THR A 338 0.42 -7.87 -26.70
C THR A 338 1.20 -9.09 -26.23
N ILE A 339 1.41 -9.17 -24.91
CA ILE A 339 2.11 -10.27 -24.24
C ILE A 339 1.13 -10.90 -23.26
N VAL A 340 0.87 -12.20 -23.44
CA VAL A 340 0.11 -13.01 -22.49
C VAL A 340 1.11 -13.81 -21.67
N HIS A 341 1.02 -13.71 -20.36
CA HIS A 341 1.94 -14.34 -19.41
C HIS A 341 1.29 -15.53 -18.70
N ASP A 342 2.09 -16.54 -18.35
CA ASP A 342 1.82 -17.57 -17.34
C ASP A 342 2.81 -17.36 -16.18
N GLY A 343 2.34 -16.71 -15.12
CA GLY A 343 3.17 -16.28 -13.99
C GLY A 343 4.28 -15.32 -14.43
N MET A 344 5.53 -15.77 -14.35
CA MET A 344 6.72 -15.00 -14.72
C MET A 344 7.14 -15.19 -16.19
N HIS A 345 6.49 -16.09 -16.93
CA HIS A 345 6.90 -16.47 -18.28
C HIS A 345 5.92 -15.93 -19.31
N ALA A 346 6.43 -15.38 -20.42
CA ALA A 346 5.59 -15.06 -21.57
C ALA A 346 5.10 -16.36 -22.23
N LEU A 347 3.78 -16.56 -22.25
CA LEU A 347 3.13 -17.66 -22.95
C LEU A 347 3.05 -17.38 -24.46
N THR A 348 2.73 -16.14 -24.83
CA THR A 348 2.77 -15.69 -26.22
C THR A 348 3.04 -14.19 -26.31
N THR A 349 3.63 -13.79 -27.43
CA THR A 349 3.97 -12.40 -27.76
C THR A 349 3.57 -12.15 -29.20
N VAL A 350 2.61 -11.26 -29.44
CA VAL A 350 2.05 -11.01 -30.77
C VAL A 350 1.93 -9.51 -31.00
N ARG A 351 2.34 -9.06 -32.19
CA ARG A 351 2.18 -7.68 -32.64
C ARG A 351 0.92 -7.55 -33.49
N ASP A 352 0.17 -6.46 -33.32
CA ASP A 352 -1.11 -6.21 -34.00
C ASP A 352 -2.28 -7.19 -33.70
N PRO A 353 -2.45 -7.79 -32.49
CA PRO A 353 -3.66 -8.54 -32.23
C PRO A 353 -4.73 -7.66 -31.56
N GLN A 354 -5.71 -7.18 -32.32
CA GLN A 354 -6.93 -6.60 -31.73
C GLN A 354 -7.86 -7.67 -31.13
N ASP A 355 -7.75 -8.91 -31.58
CA ASP A 355 -8.43 -10.09 -31.03
C ASP A 355 -7.46 -11.28 -31.09
N LEU A 356 -7.01 -11.75 -29.93
CA LEU A 356 -6.06 -12.85 -29.78
C LEU A 356 -6.73 -14.01 -29.04
N THR A 357 -6.61 -15.21 -29.59
CA THR A 357 -6.94 -16.45 -28.88
C THR A 357 -5.67 -17.25 -28.63
N VAL A 358 -5.48 -17.68 -27.38
CA VAL A 358 -4.31 -18.47 -26.95
C VAL A 358 -4.81 -19.72 -26.24
N HIS A 359 -4.30 -20.88 -26.63
CA HIS A 359 -4.59 -22.14 -25.95
C HIS A 359 -3.48 -22.46 -24.95
N ALA A 360 -3.86 -22.83 -23.75
CA ALA A 360 -2.97 -23.20 -22.67
C ALA A 360 -3.33 -24.60 -22.11
N PRO A 361 -2.35 -25.34 -21.57
CA PRO A 361 -2.58 -26.71 -21.09
C PRO A 361 -3.46 -26.76 -19.84
N ASP A 362 -4.03 -27.93 -19.57
CA ASP A 362 -4.83 -28.21 -18.37
C ASP A 362 -3.93 -28.35 -17.13
N LYS A 363 -3.53 -27.22 -16.54
CA LYS A 363 -2.73 -27.16 -15.31
C LYS A 363 -3.06 -25.90 -14.50
N PRO A 364 -2.78 -25.87 -13.19
CA PRO A 364 -2.79 -24.63 -12.43
C PRO A 364 -1.84 -23.60 -13.05
N ALA A 365 -2.30 -22.35 -13.16
CA ALA A 365 -1.59 -21.26 -13.81
C ALA A 365 -2.12 -19.91 -13.34
N VAL A 366 -1.36 -18.85 -13.60
CA VAL A 366 -1.77 -17.47 -13.32
C VAL A 366 -1.57 -16.67 -14.60
N TYR A 367 -2.64 -16.39 -15.32
CA TYR A 367 -2.56 -15.70 -16.60
C TYR A 367 -2.81 -14.20 -16.43
N TRP A 368 -2.00 -13.37 -17.05
CA TRP A 368 -2.20 -11.92 -17.09
C TRP A 368 -1.62 -11.35 -18.38
N VAL A 369 -2.01 -10.12 -18.72
CA VAL A 369 -1.67 -9.50 -20.01
C VAL A 369 -1.02 -8.15 -19.78
N GLU A 370 -0.01 -7.85 -20.60
CA GLU A 370 0.42 -6.48 -20.83
C GLU A 370 0.48 -6.18 -22.32
N ILE A 371 0.19 -4.92 -22.66
CA ILE A 371 0.31 -4.41 -24.02
C ILE A 371 1.36 -3.30 -23.99
N VAL A 372 2.42 -3.48 -24.76
CA VAL A 372 3.58 -2.58 -24.80
C VAL A 372 3.54 -1.75 -26.07
N SER A 373 3.80 -0.44 -25.95
CA SER A 373 3.83 0.50 -27.06
C SER A 373 5.10 0.36 -27.91
N THR A 374 5.30 -0.81 -28.50
CA THR A 374 6.44 -1.11 -29.37
C THR A 374 6.41 -0.22 -30.63
N GLY A 375 7.58 0.14 -31.16
CA GLY A 375 7.70 1.10 -32.27
C GLY A 375 7.99 2.55 -31.84
N ARG A 376 8.16 2.81 -30.54
CA ARG A 376 8.69 4.07 -30.00
C ARG A 376 10.14 3.89 -29.52
N PRO A 377 10.95 4.97 -29.46
CA PRO A 377 12.33 4.88 -28.96
C PRO A 377 12.43 4.28 -27.55
N HIS A 378 11.42 4.54 -26.71
CA HIS A 378 11.31 4.03 -25.35
C HIS A 378 9.94 3.34 -25.21
N PRO A 379 9.88 2.00 -25.30
CA PRO A 379 8.64 1.26 -25.11
C PRO A 379 8.07 1.50 -23.71
N ILE A 380 6.77 1.74 -23.64
CA ILE A 380 6.02 1.93 -22.38
C ILE A 380 4.98 0.82 -22.32
N THR A 381 4.79 0.21 -21.15
CA THR A 381 3.62 -0.64 -20.90
C THR A 381 2.38 0.24 -20.98
N TRP A 382 1.67 0.17 -22.10
CA TRP A 382 0.48 0.97 -22.34
C TRP A 382 -0.70 0.47 -21.50
N LEU A 383 -0.84 -0.85 -21.37
CA LEU A 383 -1.92 -1.47 -20.61
C LEU A 383 -1.41 -2.66 -19.80
N ARG A 384 -1.94 -2.85 -18.59
CA ARG A 384 -1.74 -4.05 -17.77
C ARG A 384 -3.05 -4.52 -17.15
N SER A 385 -3.36 -5.79 -17.33
CA SER A 385 -4.52 -6.47 -16.74
C SER A 385 -4.27 -6.92 -15.30
N ASN A 386 -5.33 -7.28 -14.60
CA ASN A 386 -5.22 -8.16 -13.44
C ASN A 386 -5.15 -9.65 -13.86
N PRO A 387 -4.78 -10.57 -12.95
CA PRO A 387 -4.62 -11.97 -13.29
C PRO A 387 -5.94 -12.73 -13.33
N ILE A 388 -6.02 -13.73 -14.20
CA ILE A 388 -6.96 -14.85 -14.10
C ILE A 388 -6.23 -16.01 -13.43
N TYR A 389 -6.82 -16.53 -12.36
CA TYR A 389 -6.23 -17.62 -11.59
C TYR A 389 -6.83 -18.96 -12.02
N VAL A 390 -6.02 -19.86 -12.57
CA VAL A 390 -6.46 -21.25 -12.81
C VAL A 390 -5.95 -22.12 -11.66
N ARG A 391 -6.85 -22.66 -10.85
CA ARG A 391 -6.50 -23.35 -9.59
C ARG A 391 -7.05 -24.76 -9.54
N GLY A 392 -6.22 -25.68 -9.02
CA GLY A 392 -6.61 -27.06 -8.73
C GLY A 392 -7.23 -27.18 -7.32
N PRO A 393 -7.60 -28.40 -6.91
CA PRO A 393 -8.15 -28.66 -5.58
C PRO A 393 -7.09 -28.56 -4.47
N GLU A 394 -5.80 -28.52 -4.82
CA GLU A 394 -4.72 -28.38 -3.86
C GLU A 394 -4.77 -26.98 -3.22
N PRO A 395 -4.77 -26.90 -1.87
CA PRO A 395 -4.78 -25.62 -1.20
C PRO A 395 -3.52 -24.83 -1.56
N LEU A 396 -3.71 -23.53 -1.80
CA LEU A 396 -2.60 -22.59 -1.95
C LEU A 396 -1.60 -22.76 -0.80
N VAL A 397 -0.31 -22.78 -1.12
CA VAL A 397 0.80 -22.97 -0.16
C VAL A 397 0.56 -22.09 1.08
N ARG A 398 0.16 -22.72 2.19
CA ARG A 398 0.00 -22.05 3.48
C ARG A 398 1.37 -21.70 4.03
N GLU A 399 1.47 -20.59 4.75
CA GLU A 399 2.65 -20.32 5.58
C GLU A 399 2.92 -21.54 6.47
N ALA A 400 4.20 -21.87 6.63
CA ALA A 400 4.61 -22.99 7.46
C ALA A 400 4.05 -22.79 8.87
N ALA A 401 3.21 -23.72 9.33
CA ALA A 401 2.66 -23.67 10.68
C ALA A 401 3.81 -23.71 11.69
N ARG A 402 3.82 -22.74 12.61
CA ARG A 402 4.79 -22.73 13.72
C ARG A 402 4.56 -23.99 14.58
N PRO A 403 5.63 -24.68 15.05
CA PRO A 403 5.48 -25.88 15.86
C PRO A 403 4.77 -25.57 17.18
N ALA A 404 3.97 -26.52 17.67
CA ALA A 404 3.32 -26.42 18.98
C ALA A 404 4.36 -26.38 20.10
N SER A 405 4.04 -25.68 21.19
CA SER A 405 4.88 -25.65 22.38
C SER A 405 4.99 -27.04 23.02
N THR A 406 6.20 -27.41 23.42
CA THR A 406 6.51 -28.65 24.13
C THR A 406 6.82 -28.42 25.61
N VAL A 407 7.25 -27.21 25.96
CA VAL A 407 7.57 -26.77 27.32
C VAL A 407 6.90 -25.43 27.56
N SER A 408 6.30 -25.24 28.75
CA SER A 408 5.67 -23.98 29.16
C SER A 408 6.10 -23.64 30.60
N ARG A 409 6.64 -22.44 30.79
CA ARG A 409 7.02 -21.86 32.08
C ARG A 409 6.13 -20.67 32.37
N THR A 410 5.21 -20.83 33.32
CA THR A 410 4.28 -19.78 33.70
C THR A 410 5.01 -18.59 34.34
N ILE A 411 4.68 -17.38 33.88
CA ILE A 411 5.14 -16.11 34.46
C ILE A 411 4.02 -15.33 35.15
N PHE A 412 2.76 -15.71 34.89
CA PHE A 412 1.60 -15.29 35.66
C PHE A 412 0.43 -16.29 35.51
N ASP A 413 -0.15 -16.71 36.63
CA ASP A 413 -1.30 -17.64 36.74
C ASP A 413 -2.40 -17.14 37.68
N GLY A 414 -2.35 -15.87 38.11
CA GLY A 414 -3.28 -15.32 39.10
C GLY A 414 -2.82 -15.42 40.56
N SER A 415 -1.62 -15.94 40.83
CA SER A 415 -1.11 -16.09 42.21
C SER A 415 -0.37 -14.86 42.76
N SER A 416 0.51 -14.24 41.99
CA SER A 416 1.41 -13.18 42.47
C SER A 416 1.91 -12.27 41.35
N ILE A 417 2.18 -11.00 41.70
CA ILE A 417 2.80 -9.99 40.83
C ILE A 417 4.23 -9.63 41.28
N ALA A 418 4.90 -10.47 42.07
CA ALA A 418 6.20 -10.14 42.70
C ALA A 418 7.31 -9.76 41.70
N ASN A 419 7.32 -10.35 40.50
CA ASN A 419 8.29 -10.05 39.43
C ASN A 419 7.75 -9.04 38.40
N TRP A 420 6.60 -8.42 38.70
CA TRP A 420 5.93 -7.47 37.84
C TRP A 420 6.01 -6.06 38.44
N ARG A 421 6.28 -5.06 37.60
CA ARG A 421 6.28 -3.65 38.01
C ARG A 421 5.68 -2.76 36.94
N ALA A 422 5.45 -1.50 37.27
CA ALA A 422 5.07 -0.47 36.31
C ALA A 422 6.28 0.45 36.03
N GLU A 423 6.48 0.81 34.77
CA GLU A 423 7.42 1.86 34.34
C GLU A 423 6.65 2.92 33.52
N HIS A 424 7.13 4.15 33.50
CA HIS A 424 6.61 5.21 32.66
C HIS A 424 7.65 6.33 32.50
N ASP A 425 7.51 7.19 31.49
CA ASP A 425 8.31 8.41 31.40
C ASP A 425 7.92 9.45 32.46
N ALA A 426 8.70 10.52 32.59
CA ALA A 426 8.49 11.55 33.62
C ALA A 426 7.14 12.29 33.55
N THR A 427 6.45 12.24 32.41
CA THR A 427 5.18 12.96 32.18
C THR A 427 3.96 12.05 32.17
N SER A 428 4.14 10.75 31.92
CA SER A 428 3.06 9.76 31.96
C SER A 428 2.88 9.17 33.36
N LEU A 429 1.85 8.36 33.54
CA LEU A 429 1.56 7.64 34.78
C LEU A 429 1.26 6.18 34.48
N SER A 430 1.69 5.28 35.34
CA SER A 430 1.30 3.88 35.27
C SER A 430 1.21 3.25 36.66
N ALA A 431 0.32 2.27 36.81
CA ALA A 431 0.12 1.53 38.06
C ALA A 431 -0.29 0.09 37.76
N ILE A 432 0.11 -0.82 38.64
CA ILE A 432 -0.24 -2.23 38.58
C ILE A 432 -0.91 -2.66 39.89
N ASP A 433 -1.93 -3.50 39.79
CA ASP A 433 -2.53 -4.17 40.93
C ASP A 433 -3.03 -5.57 40.56
N LEU A 434 -3.14 -6.45 41.55
CA LEU A 434 -3.72 -7.78 41.39
C LEU A 434 -5.24 -7.66 41.62
N ALA A 435 -6.03 -7.76 40.54
CA ALA A 435 -7.47 -7.57 40.58
C ALA A 435 -8.20 -8.92 40.73
N PRO A 436 -9.18 -9.04 41.65
CA PRO A 436 -9.94 -10.29 41.82
C PRO A 436 -10.92 -10.52 40.65
N ILE A 437 -11.03 -11.77 40.20
CA ILE A 437 -12.01 -12.24 39.22
C ILE A 437 -12.66 -13.55 39.70
N VAL A 438 -13.72 -13.99 39.03
CA VAL A 438 -14.29 -15.32 39.30
C VAL A 438 -13.23 -16.39 38.99
N GLY A 439 -12.84 -17.15 40.00
CA GLY A 439 -11.88 -18.25 39.85
C GLY A 439 -10.39 -17.86 39.92
N GLY A 440 -10.04 -16.64 40.36
CA GLY A 440 -8.65 -16.26 40.58
C GLY A 440 -8.42 -14.75 40.61
N HIS A 441 -7.25 -14.34 40.11
CA HIS A 441 -6.91 -12.94 39.93
C HIS A 441 -6.32 -12.70 38.54
N GLU A 442 -6.34 -11.45 38.11
CA GLU A 442 -5.68 -10.97 36.90
C GLU A 442 -4.77 -9.79 37.24
N ILE A 443 -3.71 -9.58 36.46
CA ILE A 443 -2.96 -8.33 36.52
C ILE A 443 -3.85 -7.24 35.92
N ARG A 444 -4.06 -6.15 36.65
CA ARG A 444 -4.64 -4.92 36.10
C ARG A 444 -3.55 -3.86 35.97
N PHE A 445 -3.21 -3.53 34.73
CA PHE A 445 -2.32 -2.44 34.39
C PHE A 445 -3.12 -1.19 34.00
N ARG A 446 -2.91 -0.10 34.73
CA ARG A 446 -3.50 1.22 34.48
C ARG A 446 -2.42 2.12 33.90
N TYR A 447 -2.76 2.86 32.85
CA TYR A 447 -1.85 3.82 32.22
C TYR A 447 -2.55 5.15 31.95
N GLY A 448 -1.76 6.22 31.90
CA GLY A 448 -2.17 7.53 31.39
C GLY A 448 -0.98 8.19 30.69
N LEU A 449 -1.10 8.45 29.39
CA LEU A 449 -0.10 9.17 28.62
C LEU A 449 -0.33 10.67 28.75
N SER A 450 0.73 11.46 28.87
CA SER A 450 0.60 12.92 28.91
C SER A 450 0.05 13.47 27.59
N GLY A 451 -0.67 14.60 27.68
CA GLY A 451 -1.13 15.36 26.51
C GLY A 451 -0.05 16.30 25.98
N GLY A 452 -0.38 17.06 24.94
CA GLY A 452 0.52 18.06 24.35
C GLY A 452 1.35 17.49 23.20
N SER A 453 2.57 17.99 23.03
CA SER A 453 3.44 17.58 21.92
C SER A 453 4.01 16.17 22.13
N PRO A 454 4.12 15.35 21.07
CA PRO A 454 4.83 14.08 21.15
C PRO A 454 6.27 14.29 21.62
N ALA A 455 6.63 13.66 22.74
CA ALA A 455 7.95 13.74 23.36
C ALA A 455 8.46 12.35 23.80
N GLY A 456 7.88 11.28 23.25
CA GLY A 456 8.18 9.90 23.62
C GLY A 456 7.42 9.40 24.84
N GLN A 457 6.18 9.88 25.03
CA GLN A 457 5.30 9.45 26.12
C GLN A 457 5.12 7.93 26.10
N VAL A 458 5.34 7.29 27.25
CA VAL A 458 5.31 5.85 27.39
C VAL A 458 4.87 5.42 28.79
N ALA A 459 4.09 4.34 28.83
CA ALA A 459 3.76 3.58 30.03
C ALA A 459 3.95 2.10 29.73
N ALA A 460 4.59 1.37 30.64
CA ALA A 460 4.92 -0.04 30.43
C ALA A 460 4.61 -0.90 31.66
N LEU A 461 4.09 -2.11 31.41
CA LEU A 461 4.06 -3.20 32.37
C LEU A 461 5.33 -4.04 32.21
N VAL A 462 6.09 -4.07 33.30
CA VAL A 462 7.36 -4.71 33.64
C VAL A 462 7.32 -6.20 33.96
N PHE A 463 7.93 -7.16 33.26
CA PHE A 463 8.26 -8.48 33.84
C PHE A 463 9.77 -8.73 33.85
N ASP A 464 10.34 -9.01 35.02
CA ASP A 464 11.78 -9.24 35.18
C ASP A 464 12.21 -10.66 34.83
N THR A 465 13.28 -10.75 34.03
CA THR A 465 13.87 -12.02 33.57
C THR A 465 15.35 -12.08 33.97
N PRO A 466 15.69 -12.13 35.27
CA PRO A 466 17.07 -12.07 35.74
C PRO A 466 17.96 -13.21 35.19
N GLN A 467 17.36 -14.34 34.83
CA GLN A 467 18.02 -15.52 34.27
C GLN A 467 18.03 -15.57 32.73
N GLY A 468 17.57 -14.52 32.06
CA GLY A 468 17.42 -14.55 30.59
C GLY A 468 16.21 -15.32 30.09
N LEU A 469 16.12 -15.41 28.75
CA LEU A 469 15.04 -16.05 28.00
C LEU A 469 15.51 -17.21 27.11
N GLU A 470 16.81 -17.50 27.06
CA GLU A 470 17.43 -18.52 26.18
C GLU A 470 16.67 -19.86 26.03
N PRO A 471 16.10 -20.48 27.09
CA PRO A 471 15.39 -21.75 26.92
C PRO A 471 14.05 -21.65 26.19
N ASN A 472 13.55 -20.44 25.90
CA ASN A 472 12.23 -20.16 25.33
C ASN A 472 12.36 -19.50 23.96
N ASN A 473 11.37 -19.68 23.10
CA ASN A 473 11.30 -19.05 21.78
C ASN A 473 10.02 -18.24 21.56
N ARG A 474 9.12 -18.19 22.55
CA ARG A 474 7.90 -17.38 22.50
C ARG A 474 7.39 -16.99 23.89
N LEU A 475 6.57 -15.95 23.89
CA LEU A 475 5.70 -15.54 24.99
C LEU A 475 4.25 -15.78 24.56
N THR A 476 3.46 -16.46 25.38
CA THR A 476 2.02 -16.56 25.22
C THR A 476 1.34 -15.82 26.38
N LEU A 477 0.32 -15.02 26.09
CA LEU A 477 -0.50 -14.34 27.10
C LEU A 477 -1.99 -14.43 26.78
N VAL A 478 -2.82 -14.49 27.82
CA VAL A 478 -4.26 -14.28 27.73
C VAL A 478 -4.56 -12.93 28.35
N GLY A 479 -5.12 -12.00 27.58
CA GLY A 479 -5.44 -10.68 28.07
C GLY A 479 -6.42 -9.90 27.21
N ARG A 480 -6.81 -8.75 27.73
CA ARG A 480 -7.78 -7.82 27.13
C ARG A 480 -7.45 -6.38 27.49
N ALA A 481 -8.03 -5.44 26.76
CA ALA A 481 -7.92 -4.02 27.00
C ALA A 481 -9.30 -3.37 27.16
N GLU A 482 -9.35 -2.21 27.82
CA GLU A 482 -10.61 -1.48 28.06
C GLU A 482 -11.27 -1.01 26.75
N ARG A 483 -10.43 -0.74 25.75
CA ARG A 483 -10.79 -0.43 24.38
C ARG A 483 -9.83 -1.17 23.45
N PRO A 484 -10.27 -1.51 22.23
CA PRO A 484 -9.38 -2.07 21.22
C PRO A 484 -8.11 -1.22 21.09
N MET A 485 -6.94 -1.83 21.20
CA MET A 485 -5.65 -1.15 21.11
C MET A 485 -4.53 -2.12 20.75
N ARG A 486 -3.39 -1.59 20.31
CA ARG A 486 -2.13 -2.33 20.26
C ARG A 486 -1.28 -2.07 21.49
N VAL A 487 -0.58 -3.11 21.91
CA VAL A 487 0.44 -3.07 22.96
C VAL A 487 1.74 -3.57 22.35
N SER A 488 2.82 -2.80 22.48
CA SER A 488 4.14 -3.19 22.00
C SER A 488 4.80 -4.12 23.03
N VAL A 489 4.94 -5.40 22.69
CA VAL A 489 5.69 -6.37 23.50
C VAL A 489 7.16 -6.21 23.17
N GLN A 490 7.96 -5.78 24.13
CA GLN A 490 9.39 -5.51 23.94
C GLN A 490 10.25 -6.44 24.79
N LEU A 491 11.37 -6.88 24.23
CA LEU A 491 12.47 -7.49 24.98
C LEU A 491 13.54 -6.42 25.19
N ARG A 492 13.99 -6.23 26.43
CA ARG A 492 15.05 -5.26 26.77
C ARG A 492 16.27 -5.97 27.33
N GLY A 493 17.41 -5.73 26.68
CA GLY A 493 18.72 -6.19 27.14
C GLY A 493 19.16 -5.45 28.39
N GLY A 494 19.83 -6.14 29.32
CA GLY A 494 20.23 -5.54 30.60
C GLY A 494 21.72 -5.62 30.94
N ASN A 495 22.55 -6.27 30.12
CA ASN A 495 23.97 -6.48 30.41
C ASN A 495 24.85 -6.06 29.23
N GLY A 496 26.08 -5.63 29.52
CA GLY A 496 27.13 -5.41 28.51
C GLY A 496 26.75 -4.41 27.42
N GLU A 497 27.15 -4.70 26.18
CA GLU A 497 26.87 -3.87 25.00
C GLU A 497 25.38 -3.81 24.63
N ALA A 498 24.58 -4.78 25.09
CA ALA A 498 23.14 -4.86 24.85
C ALA A 498 22.30 -4.11 25.92
N ALA A 499 22.94 -3.45 26.88
CA ALA A 499 22.23 -2.74 27.95
C ALA A 499 21.34 -1.61 27.39
N GLY A 500 20.03 -1.73 27.58
CA GLY A 500 19.05 -0.76 27.09
C GLY A 500 18.61 -0.96 25.64
N GLU A 501 19.21 -1.92 24.91
CA GLU A 501 18.74 -2.32 23.59
C GLU A 501 17.36 -2.97 23.67
N ARG A 502 16.55 -2.74 22.63
CA ARG A 502 15.17 -3.19 22.61
C ARG A 502 14.82 -3.80 21.26
N TRP A 503 14.02 -4.85 21.32
CA TRP A 503 13.34 -5.44 20.17
C TRP A 503 11.85 -5.49 20.49
N GLN A 504 10.99 -5.28 19.51
CA GLN A 504 9.55 -5.24 19.72
C GLN A 504 8.75 -6.05 18.71
N ARG A 505 7.54 -6.40 19.14
CA ARG A 505 6.43 -6.83 18.28
C ARG A 505 5.14 -6.32 18.91
N SER A 506 4.24 -5.74 18.12
CA SER A 506 2.95 -5.30 18.66
C SER A 506 1.95 -6.45 18.65
N VAL A 507 1.05 -6.45 19.64
CA VAL A 507 -0.12 -7.34 19.68
C VAL A 507 -1.38 -6.52 19.82
N PHE A 508 -2.42 -6.92 19.09
CA PHE A 508 -3.77 -6.35 19.25
C PHE A 508 -4.48 -6.99 20.46
N LEU A 509 -5.03 -6.16 21.34
CA LEU A 509 -5.91 -6.57 22.44
C LEU A 509 -7.30 -5.96 22.24
N ASP A 510 -8.32 -6.81 22.37
CA ASP A 510 -9.74 -6.43 22.31
C ASP A 510 -10.33 -6.29 23.73
N ARG A 511 -11.62 -6.00 23.83
CA ARG A 511 -12.39 -5.93 25.09
C ARG A 511 -12.64 -7.29 25.73
N VAL A 512 -12.41 -8.36 24.99
CA VAL A 512 -12.61 -9.75 25.41
C VAL A 512 -11.25 -10.42 25.52
N ASP A 513 -11.10 -11.31 26.50
CA ASP A 513 -9.86 -12.06 26.68
C ASP A 513 -9.53 -12.89 25.44
N GLN A 514 -8.31 -12.71 24.96
CA GLN A 514 -7.76 -13.42 23.82
C GLN A 514 -6.37 -13.91 24.14
N GLU A 515 -6.06 -15.13 23.69
CA GLU A 515 -4.70 -15.62 23.70
C GLU A 515 -3.90 -14.95 22.56
N LYS A 516 -2.68 -14.53 22.87
CA LYS A 516 -1.72 -13.92 21.95
C LYS A 516 -0.36 -14.58 22.15
N THR A 517 0.28 -14.94 21.04
CA THR A 517 1.63 -15.49 21.04
C THR A 517 2.57 -14.54 20.30
N VAL A 518 3.69 -14.21 20.95
CA VAL A 518 4.77 -13.42 20.38
C VAL A 518 5.99 -14.34 20.24
N TYR A 519 6.36 -14.65 19.01
CA TYR A 519 7.54 -15.43 18.70
C TYR A 519 8.79 -14.54 18.75
N PHE A 520 9.83 -15.00 19.43
CA PHE A 520 11.01 -14.16 19.67
C PHE A 520 11.85 -13.87 18.43
N ASP A 521 11.75 -14.74 17.43
CA ASP A 521 12.35 -14.54 16.12
C ASP A 521 11.55 -13.59 15.23
N ASP A 522 10.34 -13.17 15.62
CA ASP A 522 9.54 -12.17 14.90
C ASP A 522 9.75 -10.73 15.43
N LEU A 523 10.46 -10.56 16.55
CA LEU A 523 10.76 -9.22 17.04
C LEU A 523 11.76 -8.49 16.13
N MET A 524 11.57 -7.19 16.05
CA MET A 524 12.36 -6.25 15.27
C MET A 524 13.05 -5.23 16.17
N PRO A 525 14.27 -4.76 15.86
CA PRO A 525 14.96 -3.73 16.63
C PRO A 525 14.13 -2.45 16.83
N VAL A 526 14.27 -1.84 18.00
CA VAL A 526 13.76 -0.50 18.32
C VAL A 526 14.94 0.45 18.48
N GLY A 527 15.08 1.40 17.56
CA GLY A 527 16.25 2.28 17.52
C GLY A 527 17.50 1.54 17.05
N ALA A 528 18.66 1.91 17.61
CA ALA A 528 19.93 1.26 17.28
C ALA A 528 20.14 0.03 18.16
N THR A 529 20.46 -1.09 17.54
CA THR A 529 20.88 -2.32 18.23
C THR A 529 22.11 -2.90 17.54
N HIS A 530 22.99 -3.56 18.30
CA HIS A 530 24.15 -4.27 17.77
C HIS A 530 23.75 -5.52 16.99
N THR A 531 22.63 -6.14 17.36
CA THR A 531 22.11 -7.35 16.72
C THR A 531 20.70 -7.13 16.19
N PHE A 532 20.40 -7.75 15.05
CA PHE A 532 19.05 -7.68 14.47
C PHE A 532 18.03 -8.51 15.27
N LYS A 533 18.48 -9.59 15.91
CA LYS A 533 17.65 -10.45 16.76
C LYS A 533 18.11 -10.37 18.21
N PRO A 534 17.17 -10.44 19.18
CA PRO A 534 17.50 -10.34 20.59
C PRO A 534 18.42 -11.50 21.02
N ALA A 535 19.53 -11.17 21.69
CA ALA A 535 20.35 -12.15 22.39
C ALA A 535 19.61 -12.62 23.65
N LEU A 536 18.85 -13.72 23.54
CA LEU A 536 17.89 -14.15 24.56
C LEU A 536 18.53 -14.40 25.95
N ALA A 537 19.79 -14.80 26.02
CA ALA A 537 20.53 -14.97 27.28
C ALA A 537 20.73 -13.64 28.04
N ASP A 538 20.75 -12.51 27.34
CA ASP A 538 21.04 -11.17 27.90
C ASP A 538 19.78 -10.32 28.14
N ILE A 539 18.60 -10.84 27.79
CA ILE A 539 17.33 -10.17 28.07
C ILE A 539 17.06 -10.18 29.57
N ARG A 540 16.78 -9.00 30.13
CA ARG A 540 16.48 -8.84 31.58
C ARG A 540 15.07 -8.38 31.86
N SER A 541 14.34 -7.95 30.85
CA SER A 541 12.93 -7.63 31.02
C SER A 541 12.11 -7.85 29.75
N ILE A 542 10.86 -8.27 29.95
CA ILE A 542 9.79 -8.24 28.97
C ILE A 542 8.89 -7.05 29.33
N LEU A 543 8.62 -6.19 28.37
CA LEU A 543 7.79 -5.01 28.57
C LEU A 543 6.52 -5.11 27.73
N PHE A 544 5.39 -4.71 28.30
CA PHE A 544 4.14 -4.48 27.58
C PHE A 544 3.92 -2.97 27.54
N VAL A 545 4.25 -2.37 26.40
CA VAL A 545 4.42 -0.93 26.24
C VAL A 545 3.20 -0.33 25.56
N VAL A 546 2.68 0.73 26.16
CA VAL A 546 1.70 1.65 25.57
C VAL A 546 2.41 2.97 25.30
N ASP A 547 2.49 3.35 24.02
CA ASP A 547 3.15 4.57 23.57
C ASP A 547 2.32 5.31 22.52
N THR A 548 2.84 6.44 22.03
CA THR A 548 2.15 7.31 21.08
C THR A 548 2.06 6.74 19.66
N THR A 549 2.61 5.55 19.39
CA THR A 549 2.51 4.89 18.08
C THR A 549 1.08 4.40 17.84
N ASN A 550 0.46 3.76 18.85
CA ASN A 550 -0.91 3.24 18.74
C ASN A 550 -1.84 3.71 19.87
N ALA A 551 -1.44 4.72 20.65
CA ALA A 551 -2.31 5.40 21.59
C ALA A 551 -2.30 6.92 21.38
N LYS A 552 -3.47 7.54 21.59
CA LYS A 552 -3.60 9.00 21.50
C LYS A 552 -2.90 9.66 22.68
N LEU A 553 -2.26 10.81 22.43
CA LEU A 553 -1.76 11.70 23.47
C LEU A 553 -2.88 12.10 24.44
N GLY A 554 -2.55 12.21 25.72
CA GLY A 554 -3.52 12.53 26.78
C GLY A 554 -4.49 11.40 27.11
N SER A 555 -4.34 10.22 26.51
CA SER A 555 -5.26 9.11 26.74
C SER A 555 -4.83 8.21 27.90
N SER A 556 -5.81 7.68 28.62
CA SER A 556 -5.63 6.69 29.68
C SER A 556 -6.43 5.42 29.38
N GLY A 557 -6.17 4.36 30.14
CA GLY A 557 -6.87 3.11 29.99
C GLY A 557 -6.38 2.01 30.92
N ARG A 558 -6.98 0.83 30.74
CA ARG A 558 -6.67 -0.39 31.47
C ARG A 558 -6.39 -1.54 30.52
N ILE A 559 -5.41 -2.34 30.86
CA ILE A 559 -5.09 -3.63 30.26
C ILE A 559 -5.13 -4.67 31.37
N TRP A 560 -5.65 -5.86 31.04
CA TRP A 560 -5.69 -6.99 31.95
C TRP A 560 -4.95 -8.18 31.34
N ILE A 561 -4.12 -8.83 32.15
CA ILE A 561 -3.45 -10.09 31.81
C ILE A 561 -3.95 -11.15 32.78
N GLN A 562 -4.66 -12.14 32.26
CA GLN A 562 -5.19 -13.25 33.03
C GLN A 562 -4.15 -14.36 33.21
N LYS A 563 -3.37 -14.64 32.16
CA LYS A 563 -2.31 -15.66 32.15
C LYS A 563 -1.17 -15.20 31.27
N ALA A 564 0.05 -15.59 31.62
CA ALA A 564 1.20 -15.43 30.73
C ALA A 564 2.24 -16.53 30.98
N ALA A 565 2.86 -17.01 29.91
CA ALA A 565 3.85 -18.09 29.94
C ALA A 565 4.94 -17.90 28.89
N LEU A 566 6.14 -18.40 29.21
CA LEU A 566 7.27 -18.50 28.29
C LEU A 566 7.38 -19.94 27.80
N GLU A 567 7.49 -20.13 26.49
CA GLU A 567 7.32 -21.46 25.89
C GLU A 567 8.41 -21.78 24.87
N ARG A 568 8.54 -23.08 24.55
CA ARG A 568 9.46 -23.61 23.55
C ARG A 568 8.77 -24.55 22.56
#